data_AF-A0AAV0XQ95-F1
#
_entry.id   AF-A0AAV0XQ95-F1
#
_cell.length_a   1.000
_cell.length_b   1.000
_cell.length_c   1.000
_cell.angle_alpha   90.00
_cell.angle_beta   90.00
_cell.angle_gamma   90.00
#
_symmetry.space_group_name_H-M   'P 1'
#
loop_
_entity.id
_entity.type
_entity.pdbx_description
1 polymer ?
#
loop_
_entity_poly.entity_id
_entity_poly.type
_entity_poly.pdbx_seq_one_letter_code
_entity_poly.pdbx_strand_id
1 'polypeptide(L)'
;MWNNGEKPLDSIEYLDLIEMSKDFYPAVADAIKIGATLPTTTCSIERSFSTLRRVKTWNRATMGDNRLSGLCMMSVHRKRLGEDTKFIENSIEEFGKKPRRLQLLFKK
;
A
#
# COMPACT_ATOMS: atom_id res chain seq x y z
N MET A 1 7.34 -24.59 -47.95
CA MET A 1 6.26 -23.99 -47.14
C MET A 1 6.80 -23.83 -45.73
N TRP A 2 7.05 -22.59 -45.29
CA TRP A 2 7.46 -22.33 -43.91
C TRP A 2 6.28 -22.69 -42.99
N ASN A 3 6.50 -23.66 -42.12
CA ASN A 3 5.50 -24.14 -41.19
C ASN A 3 5.52 -23.24 -39.95
N ASN A 4 4.71 -22.18 -39.95
CA ASN A 4 4.44 -21.35 -38.78
C ASN A 4 3.51 -22.12 -37.82
N GLY A 5 3.97 -23.26 -37.34
CA GLY A 5 3.37 -23.86 -36.15
C GLY A 5 3.75 -22.97 -34.97
N GLU A 6 2.87 -22.05 -34.60
CA GLU A 6 2.93 -21.37 -33.31
C GLU A 6 2.89 -22.47 -32.24
N LYS A 7 4.07 -22.89 -31.80
CA LYS A 7 4.20 -23.66 -30.57
C LYS A 7 3.69 -22.72 -29.48
N PRO A 8 2.71 -23.11 -28.66
CA PRO A 8 2.39 -22.31 -27.49
C PRO A 8 3.70 -22.15 -26.74
N LEU A 9 4.12 -20.89 -26.53
CA LEU A 9 5.22 -20.59 -25.64
C LEU A 9 4.84 -21.25 -24.33
N ASP A 10 5.52 -22.35 -24.01
CA ASP A 10 5.42 -22.98 -22.71
C ASP A 10 5.54 -21.84 -21.71
N SER A 11 4.62 -21.77 -20.75
CA SER A 11 4.50 -20.66 -19.81
C SER A 11 5.69 -20.68 -18.86
N ILE A 12 6.88 -20.42 -19.39
CA ILE A 12 8.05 -20.08 -18.61
C ILE A 12 7.63 -18.81 -17.90
N GLU A 13 7.58 -18.87 -16.56
CA GLU A 13 7.25 -17.70 -15.79
C GLU A 13 8.24 -16.61 -16.18
N TYR A 14 7.74 -15.44 -16.57
CA TYR A 14 8.58 -14.32 -16.98
C TYR A 14 9.65 -13.98 -15.91
N LEU A 15 9.41 -14.33 -14.65
CA LEU A 15 10.38 -14.26 -13.57
C LEU A 15 11.59 -15.18 -13.77
N ASP A 16 11.38 -16.43 -14.18
CA ASP A 16 12.46 -17.41 -14.40
C ASP A 16 13.38 -16.97 -15.54
N LEU A 17 12.82 -16.38 -16.59
CA LEU A 17 13.59 -15.79 -17.70
C LEU A 17 14.44 -14.61 -17.25
N ILE A 18 13.87 -13.74 -16.41
CA ILE A 18 14.60 -12.60 -15.84
C ILE A 18 15.73 -13.08 -14.92
N GLU A 19 15.50 -14.14 -14.15
CA GLU A 19 16.51 -14.71 -13.25
C GLU A 19 17.66 -15.36 -14.02
N MET A 20 17.36 -16.16 -15.05
CA MET A 20 18.36 -16.72 -15.95
C MET A 20 19.13 -15.64 -16.73
N SER A 21 18.49 -14.51 -17.07
CA SER A 21 19.15 -13.40 -17.77
C SER A 21 20.14 -12.63 -16.90
N LYS A 22 20.08 -12.78 -15.57
CA LYS A 22 20.91 -12.05 -14.62
C LYS A 22 22.39 -12.43 -14.72
N ASP A 23 22.69 -13.66 -15.09
CA ASP A 23 24.06 -14.17 -15.27
C ASP A 23 24.77 -13.54 -16.47
N PHE A 24 24.00 -13.12 -17.49
CA PHE A 24 24.52 -12.53 -18.72
C PHE A 24 24.39 -11.00 -18.74
N TYR A 25 23.28 -10.46 -18.23
CA TYR A 25 22.94 -9.03 -18.28
C TYR A 25 22.34 -8.55 -16.95
N PRO A 26 23.13 -8.49 -15.86
CA PRO A 26 22.63 -8.18 -14.52
C PRO A 26 21.94 -6.80 -14.43
N ALA A 27 22.51 -5.79 -15.09
CA ALA A 27 21.95 -4.43 -15.09
C ALA A 27 20.60 -4.33 -15.81
N VAL A 28 20.40 -5.13 -16.86
CA VAL A 28 19.13 -5.15 -17.62
C VAL A 28 18.06 -5.88 -16.81
N ALA A 29 18.42 -7.01 -16.18
CA ALA A 29 17.52 -7.74 -15.30
C ALA A 29 17.04 -6.87 -14.12
N ASP A 30 17.94 -6.10 -13.50
CA ASP A 30 17.59 -5.20 -12.42
C ASP A 30 16.72 -4.03 -12.90
N ALA A 31 17.00 -3.45 -14.06
CA ALA A 31 16.16 -2.40 -14.66
C ALA A 31 14.73 -2.89 -14.95
N ILE A 32 14.60 -4.12 -15.46
CA ILE A 32 13.28 -4.75 -15.73
C ILE A 32 12.54 -4.99 -14.41
N LYS A 33 13.22 -5.49 -13.37
CA LYS A 33 12.60 -5.67 -12.04
C LYS A 33 12.10 -4.35 -11.47
N ILE A 34 12.92 -3.29 -11.51
CA ILE A 34 12.52 -1.95 -11.07
C ILE A 34 11.31 -1.49 -11.88
N GLY A 35 11.35 -1.59 -13.21
CA GLY A 35 10.24 -1.24 -14.09
C GLY A 35 8.94 -2.00 -13.80
N ALA A 36 9.04 -3.29 -13.47
CA ALA A 36 7.90 -4.13 -13.12
C ALA A 36 7.29 -3.77 -11.75
N THR A 37 8.09 -3.26 -10.81
CA THR A 37 7.59 -2.76 -9.52
C THR A 37 6.98 -1.36 -9.59
N LEU A 38 7.30 -0.59 -10.64
CA LEU A 38 6.67 0.71 -10.83
C LEU A 38 5.18 0.48 -11.12
N PRO A 39 4.28 1.19 -10.42
CA PRO A 39 2.88 1.13 -10.74
C PRO A 39 2.69 1.65 -12.16
N THR A 40 2.34 0.76 -13.09
CA THR A 40 2.03 1.10 -14.49
C THR A 40 0.77 1.96 -14.63
N THR A 41 -0.01 2.12 -13.55
CA THR A 41 -1.28 2.84 -13.54
C THR A 41 -1.43 3.75 -12.32
N THR A 42 -2.13 4.88 -12.50
CA THR A 42 -2.49 5.83 -11.42
C THR A 42 -3.52 5.27 -10.45
N CYS A 43 -4.16 4.13 -10.77
CA CYS A 43 -5.22 3.51 -9.97
C CYS A 43 -4.83 3.27 -8.50
N SER A 44 -3.59 2.86 -8.22
CA SER A 44 -3.12 2.65 -6.83
C SER A 44 -3.07 3.95 -6.02
N ILE A 45 -2.72 5.05 -6.68
CA ILE A 45 -2.66 6.39 -6.10
C ILE A 45 -4.09 6.92 -5.90
N GLU A 46 -4.96 6.79 -6.89
CA GLU A 46 -6.39 7.15 -6.81
C GLU A 46 -7.11 6.41 -5.70
N ARG A 47 -6.84 5.11 -5.54
CA ARG A 47 -7.35 4.30 -4.43
C ARG A 47 -6.94 4.88 -3.09
N SER A 48 -5.66 5.27 -2.94
CA SER A 48 -5.10 5.83 -1.70
C SER A 48 -5.65 7.23 -1.39
N PHE A 49 -5.85 8.08 -2.40
CA PHE A 49 -6.50 9.38 -2.19
C PHE A 49 -7.99 9.25 -1.91
N SER A 50 -8.67 8.29 -2.53
CA SER A 50 -10.08 7.99 -2.25
C SER A 50 -10.29 7.48 -0.82
N THR A 51 -9.41 6.61 -0.32
CA THR A 51 -9.45 6.16 1.09
C THR A 51 -9.15 7.31 2.04
N LEU A 52 -8.14 8.15 1.76
CA LEU A 52 -7.82 9.34 2.54
C LEU A 52 -9.02 10.29 2.63
N ARG A 53 -9.65 10.58 1.48
CA ARG A 53 -10.85 11.42 1.38
C ARG A 53 -11.98 10.84 2.23
N ARG A 54 -12.20 9.53 2.17
CA ARG A 54 -13.23 8.83 2.96
C ARG A 54 -12.96 8.93 4.47
N VAL A 55 -11.73 8.65 4.92
CA VAL A 55 -11.34 8.75 6.34
C VAL A 55 -11.52 10.17 6.86
N LYS A 56 -11.08 11.18 6.10
CA LYS A 56 -11.20 12.59 6.47
C LYS A 56 -12.66 13.06 6.51
N THR A 57 -13.46 12.68 5.51
CA THR A 57 -14.86 13.10 5.38
C THR A 57 -15.76 12.41 6.41
N TRP A 58 -15.57 11.10 6.62
CA TRP A 58 -16.36 10.32 7.58
C TRP A 58 -16.21 10.83 9.00
N ASN A 59 -14.99 11.16 9.40
CA ASN A 59 -14.71 11.57 10.77
C ASN A 59 -15.00 13.06 11.03
N ARG A 60 -15.29 13.87 9.99
CA ARG A 60 -15.54 15.33 10.02
C ARG A 60 -14.70 16.10 11.05
N ALA A 61 -13.46 15.67 11.24
CA ALA A 61 -12.60 16.15 12.32
C ALA A 61 -11.39 16.86 11.73
N THR A 62 -11.10 18.05 12.25
CA THR A 62 -9.78 18.66 12.10
C THR A 62 -8.81 17.78 12.89
N MET A 63 -8.02 16.98 12.17
CA MET A 63 -7.02 16.09 12.75
C MET A 63 -5.66 16.43 12.16
N GLY A 64 -4.60 16.32 12.96
CA GLY A 64 -3.25 16.53 12.47
C GLY A 64 -2.85 15.47 11.44
N ASP A 65 -1.98 15.84 10.51
CA ASP A 65 -1.57 14.99 9.38
C ASP A 65 -1.00 13.65 9.82
N ASN A 66 -0.24 13.62 10.93
CA ASN A 66 0.29 12.38 11.51
C ASN A 66 -0.81 11.35 11.84
N ARG A 67 -1.92 11.82 12.42
CA ARG A 67 -3.06 10.95 12.76
C ARG A 67 -3.84 10.54 11.52
N LEU A 68 -3.98 11.44 10.56
CA LEU A 68 -4.67 11.16 9.29
C LEU A 68 -3.92 10.11 8.47
N SER A 69 -2.60 10.26 8.33
CA SER A 69 -1.74 9.31 7.62
C SER A 69 -1.76 7.93 8.27
N GLY A 70 -1.67 7.87 9.61
CA GLY A 70 -1.78 6.59 10.34
C GLY A 70 -3.11 5.87 10.07
N LEU A 71 -4.24 6.58 10.18
CA LEU A 71 -5.56 6.01 9.89
C LEU A 71 -5.73 5.61 8.42
N CYS A 72 -5.16 6.38 7.49
CA CYS A 72 -5.20 6.05 6.06
C CYS A 72 -4.41 4.77 5.77
N MET A 73 -3.21 4.63 6.34
CA MET A 73 -2.41 3.41 6.23
C MET A 73 -3.15 2.19 6.77
N MET A 74 -3.79 2.33 7.94
CA MET A 74 -4.62 1.26 8.49
C MET A 74 -5.80 0.89 7.59
N SER A 75 -6.44 1.88 6.95
CA SER A 75 -7.57 1.66 6.04
C SER A 75 -7.16 0.96 4.75
N VAL A 76 -6.03 1.36 4.16
CA VAL A 76 -5.48 0.76 2.93
C VAL A 76 -5.03 -0.68 3.18
N HIS A 77 -4.37 -0.92 4.31
CA HIS A 77 -3.83 -2.23 4.69
C HIS A 77 -4.77 -3.06 5.58
N ARG A 78 -6.07 -2.75 5.60
CA ARG A 78 -7.07 -3.41 6.44
C ARG A 78 -7.08 -4.94 6.34
N LYS A 79 -6.74 -5.50 5.16
CA LYS A 79 -6.68 -6.96 4.95
C LYS A 79 -5.53 -7.60 5.73
N ARG A 80 -4.36 -6.94 5.76
CA ARG A 80 -3.20 -7.40 6.54
C ARG A 80 -3.43 -7.20 8.05
N LEU A 81 -4.12 -6.13 8.42
CA LEU A 81 -4.49 -5.85 9.82
C LEU A 81 -5.55 -6.80 10.38
N GLY A 82 -6.37 -7.42 9.53
CA GLY A 82 -7.37 -8.39 9.97
C GLY A 82 -6.77 -9.67 10.58
N GLU A 83 -5.51 -9.96 10.27
CA GLU A 83 -4.76 -11.11 10.80
C GLU A 83 -4.18 -10.80 12.19
N ASP A 84 -3.83 -9.54 12.48
CA ASP A 84 -3.21 -9.09 13.73
C ASP A 84 -4.18 -8.25 14.59
N THR A 85 -5.14 -8.93 15.23
CA THR A 85 -6.13 -8.29 16.11
C THR A 85 -5.51 -7.57 17.32
N LYS A 86 -4.40 -8.09 17.86
CA LYS A 86 -3.67 -7.46 18.99
C LYS A 86 -3.15 -6.06 18.66
N PHE A 87 -2.71 -5.82 17.43
CA PHE A 87 -2.24 -4.50 17.03
C PHE A 87 -3.36 -3.45 17.06
N ILE A 88 -4.57 -3.87 16.66
CA ILE A 88 -5.75 -3.00 16.64
C ILE A 88 -6.14 -2.61 18.07
N GLU A 89 -6.20 -3.57 18.99
CA GLU A 89 -6.54 -3.33 20.39
C GLU A 89 -5.56 -2.38 21.07
N ASN A 90 -4.25 -2.63 20.92
CA ASN A 90 -3.20 -1.77 21.46
C ASN A 90 -3.29 -0.34 20.90
N SER A 91 -3.53 -0.23 19.59
CA SER A 91 -3.70 1.08 18.93
C SER A 91 -4.91 1.83 19.50
N ILE A 92 -6.04 1.15 19.68
CA ILE A 92 -7.25 1.76 20.24
C ILE A 92 -7.00 2.25 21.68
N GLU A 93 -6.34 1.44 22.50
CA GLU A 93 -6.02 1.80 23.88
C GLU A 93 -5.10 3.03 23.93
N GLU A 94 -4.06 3.06 23.10
CA GLU A 94 -3.12 4.17 23.06
C GLU A 94 -3.76 5.47 22.56
N PHE A 95 -4.63 5.40 21.56
CA PHE A 95 -5.43 6.57 21.14
C PHE A 95 -6.47 6.98 22.18
N GLY A 96 -6.96 6.05 23.00
CA GLY A 96 -7.87 6.30 24.12
C GLY A 96 -7.23 7.09 25.27
N LYS A 97 -5.92 6.98 25.47
CA LYS A 97 -5.16 7.69 26.52
C LYS A 97 -5.10 9.20 26.31
N LYS A 98 -5.25 9.69 25.06
CA LYS A 98 -5.21 11.13 24.76
C LYS A 98 -6.60 11.76 24.89
N PRO A 99 -6.77 12.82 25.72
CA PRO A 99 -8.06 13.48 25.85
C PRO A 99 -8.46 14.12 24.51
N ARG A 100 -9.66 13.75 24.02
CA ARG A 100 -10.23 14.27 22.76
C ARG A 100 -10.73 15.72 22.85
N ARG A 101 -10.79 16.29 24.06
CA ARG A 101 -11.26 17.66 24.32
C ARG A 101 -10.16 18.44 25.03
N LEU A 102 -9.88 19.64 24.53
CA LEU A 102 -9.09 20.64 25.24
C LEU A 102 -9.74 20.90 26.60
N GLN A 103 -8.97 20.76 27.68
CA GLN A 103 -9.38 21.24 28.99
C GLN A 103 -9.33 22.77 28.94
N LEU A 104 -10.50 23.40 28.84
CA LEU A 104 -10.59 24.85 28.99
C LEU A 104 -10.36 25.16 30.47
N LEU A 105 -9.14 25.57 30.79
CA LEU A 105 -8.80 26.13 32.09
C LEU A 105 -9.48 27.50 32.22
N PHE A 106 -10.77 27.51 32.57
CA PHE A 106 -11.43 28.73 33.01
C PHE A 106 -10.88 29.06 34.40
N LYS A 107 -9.90 29.98 34.44
CA LYS A 107 -9.43 30.60 35.67
C LYS A 107 -10.54 31.54 36.16
N LYS A 108 -11.05 31.27 37.35
CA LYS A 108 -12.01 32.13 38.05
C LYS A 108 -11.37 33.44 38.48
#